data_AF-A0A916H8X5-F1
#
_entry.id   AF-A0A916H8X5-F1
#
_cell.length_a   1.000
_cell.length_b   1.000
_cell.length_c   1.000
_cell.angle_alpha   90.00
_cell.angle_beta   90.00
_cell.angle_gamma   90.00
#
_symmetry.space_group_name_H-M   'P 1'
#
loop_
_entity.id
_entity.type
_entity.pdbx_description
1 polymer ?
#
loop_
_entity_poly.entity_id
_entity_poly.type
_entity_poly.pdbx_seq_one_letter_code
_entity_poly.pdbx_strand_id
1 'polypeptide(L)'
;MSPPASSPLAPDIAARWDSLLDHVAGKVRSAGVFAEVTRLEHALEAGAKASAAPASYRLFLDAGRAWVALFTADRYLSQSIEQDLVHTGDKLPELLEEELVDLGFLGLGNPSALLGVEHFRDPQKFFTFRTPLPIDLNQLEKNAQESAAVALLAYEACFRRLGDMETNENQ
;
A
#
# COMPACT_ATOMS: atom_id res chain seq x y z
N MET A 1 -14.55 21.37 -11.73
CA MET A 1 -14.90 20.08 -12.34
C MET A 1 -14.78 19.04 -11.25
N SER A 2 -15.89 18.44 -10.82
CA SER A 2 -15.85 17.30 -9.89
C SER A 2 -15.25 16.10 -10.63
N PRO A 3 -14.47 15.22 -9.98
CA PRO A 3 -14.06 13.98 -10.60
C PRO A 3 -15.32 13.18 -10.97
N PRO A 4 -15.33 12.43 -12.09
CA PRO A 4 -16.42 11.51 -12.37
C PRO A 4 -16.54 10.54 -11.19
N ALA A 5 -17.76 10.36 -10.67
CA ALA A 5 -18.02 9.35 -9.65
C ALA A 5 -17.56 8.00 -10.21
N SER A 6 -16.58 7.37 -9.54
CA SER A 6 -16.14 6.01 -9.87
C SER A 6 -17.37 5.11 -9.90
N SER A 7 -17.64 4.47 -11.04
CA SER A 7 -18.78 3.56 -11.17
C SER A 7 -18.71 2.49 -10.07
N PRO A 8 -19.85 2.16 -9.43
CA PRO A 8 -19.87 1.14 -8.39
C PRO A 8 -19.40 -0.20 -8.97
N LEU A 9 -18.60 -0.93 -8.20
CA LEU A 9 -18.19 -2.28 -8.56
C LEU A 9 -19.41 -3.18 -8.73
N ALA A 10 -19.34 -4.10 -9.69
CA ALA A 10 -20.35 -5.14 -9.83
C ALA A 10 -20.44 -5.93 -8.51
N PRO A 11 -21.65 -6.26 -8.00
CA PRO A 11 -21.82 -6.84 -6.67
C PRO A 11 -21.02 -8.14 -6.44
N ASP A 12 -20.86 -8.95 -7.48
CA ASP A 12 -20.08 -10.18 -7.46
C ASP A 12 -18.57 -9.93 -7.36
N ILE A 13 -18.06 -8.86 -7.97
CA ILE A 13 -16.66 -8.45 -7.83
C ILE A 13 -16.43 -7.89 -6.42
N ALA A 14 -17.34 -7.06 -5.92
CA ALA A 14 -17.29 -6.50 -4.58
C ALA A 14 -17.20 -7.59 -3.50
N ALA A 15 -18.07 -8.61 -3.57
CA ALA A 15 -18.06 -9.72 -2.61
C ALA A 15 -16.76 -10.55 -2.67
N ARG A 16 -16.24 -10.83 -3.88
CA ARG A 16 -14.96 -11.55 -4.05
C ARG A 16 -13.79 -10.72 -3.53
N TRP A 17 -13.81 -9.41 -3.75
CA TRP A 17 -12.81 -8.49 -3.23
C TRP A 17 -12.82 -8.45 -1.70
N ASP A 18 -13.99 -8.35 -1.08
CA ASP A 18 -14.09 -8.36 0.39
C ASP A 18 -13.56 -9.67 0.98
N SER A 19 -13.83 -10.82 0.35
CA SER A 19 -13.26 -12.11 0.76
C SER A 19 -11.74 -12.14 0.62
N LEU A 20 -11.17 -11.54 -0.43
CA LEU A 20 -9.72 -11.37 -0.58
C LEU A 20 -9.17 -10.51 0.56
N LEU A 21 -9.81 -9.39 0.90
CA LEU A 21 -9.36 -8.51 1.97
C LEU A 21 -9.38 -9.19 3.33
N ASP A 22 -10.36 -10.06 3.60
CA ASP A 22 -10.39 -10.83 4.85
C ASP A 22 -9.21 -11.82 4.94
N HIS A 23 -8.86 -12.46 3.82
CA HIS A 23 -7.67 -13.32 3.75
C HIS A 23 -6.39 -12.52 3.98
N VAL A 24 -6.23 -11.39 3.28
CA VAL A 24 -5.07 -10.50 3.43
C VAL A 24 -4.97 -10.02 4.87
N ALA A 25 -6.07 -9.58 5.49
CA ALA A 25 -6.12 -9.12 6.87
C ALA A 25 -5.56 -10.17 7.84
N GLY A 26 -5.93 -11.46 7.68
CA GLY A 26 -5.39 -12.55 8.49
C GLY A 26 -3.88 -12.71 8.35
N LYS A 27 -3.37 -12.66 7.11
CA LYS A 27 -1.94 -12.80 6.81
C LYS A 27 -1.12 -11.63 7.38
N VAL A 28 -1.57 -10.40 7.17
CA VAL A 28 -0.82 -9.20 7.60
C VAL A 28 -0.90 -8.98 9.12
N ARG A 29 -2.01 -9.35 9.78
CA ARG A 29 -2.06 -9.38 11.26
C ARG A 29 -1.05 -10.35 11.85
N SER A 30 -0.90 -11.53 11.23
CA SER A 30 0.05 -12.55 11.69
C SER A 30 1.51 -12.12 11.55
N ALA A 31 1.81 -11.15 10.66
CA ALA A 31 3.15 -10.61 10.51
C ALA A 31 3.57 -9.69 11.68
N GLY A 32 2.63 -9.07 12.38
CA GLY A 32 2.90 -8.27 13.60
C GLY A 32 3.66 -6.95 13.39
N VAL A 33 3.83 -6.52 12.14
CA VAL A 33 4.58 -5.30 11.76
C VAL A 33 3.71 -4.03 11.77
N PHE A 34 2.39 -4.16 11.69
CA PHE A 34 1.44 -3.03 11.71
C PHE A 34 0.95 -2.71 13.13
N ALA A 35 0.51 -1.47 13.36
CA ALA A 35 -0.05 -1.03 14.65
C ALA A 35 -1.44 -1.63 14.91
N GLU A 36 -2.33 -1.47 13.94
CA GLU A 36 -3.69 -2.01 13.92
C GLU A 36 -4.05 -2.36 12.47
N VAL A 37 -4.83 -3.43 12.26
CA VAL A 37 -5.31 -3.84 10.93
C VAL A 37 -6.83 -3.87 10.94
N THR A 38 -7.44 -2.94 10.22
CA THR A 38 -8.88 -2.66 10.22
C THR A 38 -9.49 -2.93 8.85
N ARG A 39 -10.57 -3.73 8.82
CA ARG A 39 -11.39 -3.90 7.61
C ARG A 39 -12.37 -2.74 7.48
N LEU A 40 -12.37 -2.09 6.32
CA LEU A 40 -13.30 -1.05 5.92
C LEU A 40 -14.20 -1.56 4.79
N GLU A 41 -15.17 -0.80 4.33
CA GLU A 41 -15.91 -1.19 3.11
C GLU A 41 -14.96 -1.21 1.90
N HIS A 42 -14.79 -2.38 1.28
CA HIS A 42 -13.92 -2.59 0.11
C HIS A 42 -12.46 -2.14 0.25
N ALA A 43 -11.98 -1.95 1.48
CA ALA A 43 -10.59 -1.61 1.76
C ALA A 43 -10.09 -2.30 3.04
N LEU A 44 -8.77 -2.44 3.11
CA LEU A 44 -8.04 -2.81 4.31
C LEU A 44 -7.11 -1.67 4.67
N GLU A 45 -7.14 -1.25 5.93
CA GLU A 45 -6.24 -0.25 6.48
C GLU A 45 -5.34 -0.91 7.53
N ALA A 46 -4.05 -0.61 7.48
CA ALA A 46 -3.06 -1.09 8.42
C ALA A 46 -2.22 0.10 8.93
N GLY A 47 -2.33 0.43 10.21
CA GLY A 47 -1.62 1.58 10.81
C GLY A 47 -0.11 1.38 10.79
N ALA A 48 0.64 2.43 10.46
CA ALA A 48 2.09 2.45 10.60
C ALA A 48 2.45 2.46 12.10
N LYS A 49 3.22 1.46 12.53
CA LYS A 49 3.43 1.17 13.96
C LYS A 49 4.36 2.15 14.67
N ALA A 50 5.38 2.63 13.98
CA ALA A 50 6.48 3.39 14.55
C ALA A 50 6.64 4.79 13.93
N SER A 51 5.69 5.24 13.11
CA SER A 51 5.79 6.53 12.43
C SER A 51 5.63 7.70 13.40
N ALA A 52 6.43 8.76 13.21
CA ALA A 52 6.43 9.93 14.07
C ALA A 52 5.11 10.73 14.04
N ALA A 53 4.27 10.51 13.03
CA ALA A 53 2.92 11.06 12.93
C ALA A 53 1.95 9.98 12.40
N PRO A 54 0.63 10.16 12.54
CA PRO A 54 -0.35 9.20 12.04
C PRO A 54 -0.18 8.92 10.55
N ALA A 55 0.03 7.65 10.22
CA ALA A 55 0.10 7.15 8.87
C ALA A 55 -0.49 5.74 8.77
N SER A 56 -0.98 5.37 7.59
CA SER A 56 -1.59 4.06 7.36
C SER A 56 -1.27 3.52 5.98
N TYR A 57 -0.98 2.24 5.91
CA TYR A 57 -0.93 1.46 4.68
C TYR A 57 -2.34 1.00 4.31
N ARG A 58 -2.73 1.09 3.04
CA ARG A 58 -4.06 0.70 2.59
C ARG A 58 -4.01 -0.17 1.34
N LEU A 59 -4.89 -1.17 1.30
CA LEU A 59 -5.23 -1.95 0.12
C LEU A 59 -6.70 -1.66 -0.24
N PHE A 60 -6.95 -1.13 -1.43
CA PHE A 60 -8.28 -0.63 -1.82
C PHE A 60 -8.50 -0.69 -3.34
N LEU A 61 -9.74 -0.47 -3.76
CA LEU A 61 -10.11 -0.32 -5.17
C LEU A 61 -10.31 1.16 -5.51
N ASP A 62 -9.74 1.58 -6.64
CA ASP A 62 -10.00 2.88 -7.24
C ASP A 62 -10.04 2.75 -8.77
N ALA A 63 -11.08 3.35 -9.37
CA ALA A 63 -11.36 3.28 -10.80
C ALA A 63 -11.27 1.86 -11.42
N GLY A 64 -11.75 0.84 -10.68
CA GLY A 64 -11.74 -0.56 -11.14
C GLY A 64 -10.36 -1.22 -11.11
N ARG A 65 -9.41 -0.67 -10.35
CA ARG A 65 -8.07 -1.23 -10.15
C ARG A 65 -7.76 -1.38 -8.66
N ALA A 66 -7.01 -2.42 -8.31
CA ALA A 66 -6.47 -2.60 -6.96
C ALA A 66 -5.22 -1.73 -6.75
N TRP A 67 -5.13 -1.11 -5.58
CA TRP A 67 -4.03 -0.24 -5.19
C TRP A 67 -3.53 -0.60 -3.80
N VAL A 68 -2.22 -0.52 -3.63
CA VAL A 68 -1.58 -0.44 -2.33
C VAL A 68 -1.02 0.96 -2.14
N ALA A 69 -1.11 1.52 -0.93
CA ALA A 69 -0.67 2.88 -0.68
C ALA A 69 -0.25 3.14 0.77
N LEU A 70 0.58 4.16 0.97
CA LEU A 70 0.78 4.85 2.23
C LEU A 70 -0.03 6.17 2.22
N PHE A 71 -0.74 6.45 3.30
CA PHE A 71 -1.48 7.69 3.54
C PHE A 71 -0.99 8.36 4.82
N THR A 72 -0.80 9.68 4.78
CA THR A 72 -0.66 10.53 5.96
C THR A 72 -1.24 11.91 5.74
N ALA A 73 -1.86 12.51 6.77
CA ALA A 73 -2.28 13.91 6.72
C ALA A 73 -1.13 14.87 7.09
N ASP A 74 -0.04 14.33 7.63
CA ASP A 74 1.09 15.11 8.12
C ASP A 74 2.03 15.49 6.99
N ARG A 75 2.20 16.79 6.77
CA ARG A 75 3.07 17.33 5.73
C ARG A 75 4.54 17.06 6.03
N TYR A 76 4.95 17.14 7.28
CA TYR A 76 6.35 16.98 7.67
C TYR A 76 6.77 15.52 7.51
N LEU A 77 5.89 14.57 7.84
CA LEU A 77 6.15 13.15 7.60
C LEU A 77 6.34 12.85 6.11
N SER A 78 5.43 13.32 5.23
CA SER A 78 5.61 13.18 3.76
C SER A 78 6.92 13.80 3.28
N GLN A 79 7.22 15.02 3.76
CA GLN A 79 8.42 15.74 3.36
C GLN A 79 9.69 15.02 3.83
N SER A 80 9.68 14.40 5.01
CA SER A 80 10.84 13.65 5.53
C SER A 80 11.18 12.46 4.62
N ILE A 81 10.18 11.71 4.16
CA ILE A 81 10.34 10.60 3.21
C ILE A 81 10.96 11.10 1.90
N GLU A 82 10.44 12.20 1.34
CA GLU A 82 10.96 12.79 0.11
C GLU A 82 12.40 13.29 0.26
N GLN A 83 12.71 13.92 1.39
CA GLN A 83 14.06 14.41 1.68
C GLN A 83 15.07 13.28 1.81
N ASP A 84 14.69 12.19 2.46
CA ASP A 84 15.53 11.01 2.63
C ASP A 84 15.88 10.39 1.27
N LEU A 85 14.88 10.16 0.40
CA LEU A 85 15.08 9.68 -0.96
C LEU A 85 15.99 10.58 -1.80
N VAL A 86 15.85 11.90 -1.67
CA VAL A 86 16.74 12.86 -2.35
C VAL A 86 18.16 12.78 -1.80
N HIS A 87 18.32 12.53 -0.50
CA HIS A 87 19.63 12.50 0.15
C HIS A 87 20.41 11.22 -0.17
N THR A 88 19.74 10.07 -0.16
CA THR A 88 20.36 8.78 -0.52
C THR A 88 20.51 8.62 -2.02
N GLY A 89 19.61 9.24 -2.81
CA GLY A 89 19.53 9.05 -4.26
C GLY A 89 18.74 7.81 -4.66
N ASP A 90 18.08 7.15 -3.70
CA ASP A 90 17.27 5.95 -3.94
C ASP A 90 15.97 6.28 -4.69
N LYS A 91 15.45 5.28 -5.40
CA LYS A 91 14.16 5.38 -6.09
C LYS A 91 13.15 4.44 -5.45
N LEU A 92 12.00 5.00 -5.04
CA LEU A 92 10.90 4.22 -4.46
C LEU A 92 10.51 2.96 -5.27
N PRO A 93 10.40 3.02 -6.62
CA PRO A 93 10.15 1.82 -7.41
C PRO A 93 11.18 0.70 -7.22
N GLU A 94 12.46 1.05 -7.13
CA GLU A 94 13.58 0.11 -6.99
C GLU A 94 13.57 -0.50 -5.57
N LEU A 95 13.43 0.34 -4.54
CA LEU A 95 13.32 -0.10 -3.15
C LEU A 95 12.11 -1.02 -2.94
N LEU A 96 10.95 -0.66 -3.51
CA LEU A 96 9.75 -1.48 -3.40
C LEU A 96 9.89 -2.81 -4.16
N GLU A 97 10.55 -2.80 -5.32
CA GLU A 97 10.84 -4.01 -6.09
C GLU A 97 11.69 -4.99 -5.29
N GLU A 98 12.74 -4.50 -4.60
CA GLU A 98 13.58 -5.32 -3.73
C GLU A 98 12.76 -6.01 -2.62
N GLU A 99 11.94 -5.26 -1.89
CA GLU A 99 11.10 -5.82 -0.83
C GLU A 99 10.06 -6.82 -1.37
N LEU A 100 9.50 -6.57 -2.56
CA LEU A 100 8.59 -7.51 -3.22
C LEU A 100 9.30 -8.81 -3.60
N VAL A 101 10.51 -8.74 -4.15
CA VAL A 101 11.31 -9.92 -4.50
C VAL A 101 11.65 -10.73 -3.25
N ASP A 102 12.10 -10.07 -2.18
CA ASP A 102 12.48 -10.72 -0.92
C ASP A 102 11.30 -11.43 -0.24
N LEU A 103 10.10 -10.86 -0.32
CA LEU A 103 8.88 -11.46 0.20
C LEU A 103 8.25 -12.51 -0.74
N GLY A 104 8.91 -12.82 -1.86
CA GLY A 104 8.48 -13.84 -2.80
C GLY A 104 7.27 -13.43 -3.64
N PHE A 105 7.15 -12.16 -4.02
CA PHE A 105 6.06 -11.68 -4.84
C PHE A 105 6.03 -12.42 -6.19
N LEU A 106 4.97 -13.20 -6.39
CA LEU A 106 4.77 -14.04 -7.57
C LEU A 106 4.17 -13.28 -8.77
N GLY A 107 4.33 -11.95 -8.81
CA GLY A 107 3.69 -11.05 -9.78
C GLY A 107 3.73 -11.59 -11.20
N LEU A 108 2.57 -11.62 -11.85
CA LEU A 108 2.33 -12.13 -13.21
C LEU A 108 3.19 -11.37 -14.24
N GLY A 109 4.48 -11.74 -14.36
CA GLY A 109 5.44 -11.06 -15.22
C GLY A 109 6.16 -9.90 -14.54
N ASN A 110 7.47 -9.82 -14.83
CA ASN A 110 8.46 -8.81 -14.42
C ASN A 110 8.00 -7.72 -13.41
N PRO A 111 8.44 -7.79 -12.14
CA PRO A 111 8.20 -6.77 -11.11
C PRO A 111 8.52 -5.34 -11.56
N SER A 112 9.59 -5.13 -12.35
CA SER A 112 10.01 -3.79 -12.79
C SER A 112 9.05 -3.11 -13.78
N ALA A 113 8.14 -3.85 -14.42
CA ALA A 113 7.16 -3.28 -15.35
C ALA A 113 5.90 -2.72 -14.64
N LEU A 114 5.77 -2.98 -13.34
CA LEU A 114 4.53 -2.82 -12.58
C LEU A 114 4.51 -1.64 -11.61
N LEU A 115 5.65 -1.01 -11.31
CA LEU A 115 5.79 -0.23 -10.08
C LEU A 115 6.09 1.25 -10.36
N GLY A 116 5.15 1.94 -11.00
CA GLY A 116 5.10 3.39 -10.85
C GLY A 116 4.57 3.72 -9.45
N VAL A 117 5.36 4.39 -8.62
CA VAL A 117 4.86 4.98 -7.36
C VAL A 117 4.33 6.38 -7.67
N GLU A 118 3.03 6.56 -7.55
CA GLU A 118 2.39 7.87 -7.63
C GLU A 118 2.49 8.56 -6.27
N HIS A 119 2.91 9.82 -6.26
CA HIS A 119 2.88 10.67 -5.08
C HIS A 119 2.12 11.97 -5.35
N PHE A 120 1.12 12.25 -4.52
CA PHE A 120 0.30 13.45 -4.63
C PHE A 120 -0.39 13.75 -3.31
N ARG A 121 -1.00 14.94 -3.24
CA ARG A 121 -1.94 15.28 -2.17
C ARG A 121 -3.37 15.15 -2.66
N ASP A 122 -4.14 14.26 -2.05
CA ASP A 122 -5.51 13.97 -2.46
C ASP A 122 -6.49 15.11 -2.07
N PRO A 123 -7.73 15.12 -2.60
CA PRO A 123 -8.75 16.11 -2.24
C PRO A 123 -9.16 16.11 -0.75
N GLN A 124 -8.95 14.99 -0.05
CA GLN A 124 -9.18 14.86 1.38
C GLN A 124 -7.98 15.37 2.22
N LYS A 125 -6.96 15.92 1.55
CA LYS A 125 -5.75 16.53 2.09
C LYS A 125 -4.72 15.55 2.63
N PHE A 126 -4.84 14.26 2.34
CA PHE A 126 -3.79 13.28 2.62
C PHE A 126 -2.68 13.37 1.57
N PHE A 127 -1.44 13.24 2.01
CA PHE A 127 -0.31 12.90 1.17
C PHE A 127 -0.33 11.39 0.96
N THR A 128 -0.29 10.97 -0.30
CA THR A 128 -0.50 9.59 -0.71
C THR A 128 0.64 9.12 -1.59
N PHE A 129 1.25 7.99 -1.24
CA PHE A 129 2.16 7.24 -2.10
C PHE A 129 1.46 5.95 -2.50
N ARG A 130 1.14 5.73 -3.78
CA ARG A 130 0.37 4.55 -4.21
C ARG A 130 0.92 3.87 -5.44
N THR A 131 0.71 2.57 -5.52
CA THR A 131 1.13 1.71 -6.62
C THR A 131 -0.03 0.83 -7.06
N PRO A 132 -0.27 0.72 -8.38
CA PRO A 132 -1.27 -0.19 -8.90
C PRO A 132 -0.83 -1.65 -8.74
N LEU A 133 -1.75 -2.53 -8.35
CA LEU A 133 -1.49 -3.96 -8.29
C LEU A 133 -1.98 -4.66 -9.57
N PRO A 134 -1.21 -5.62 -10.12
CA PRO A 134 -1.62 -6.43 -11.28
C PRO A 134 -2.62 -7.52 -10.89
N ILE A 135 -3.74 -7.13 -10.29
CA ILE A 135 -4.80 -8.04 -9.88
C ILE A 135 -5.94 -7.91 -10.88
N ASP A 136 -6.25 -8.98 -11.60
CA ASP A 136 -7.47 -9.06 -12.39
C ASP A 136 -8.66 -9.27 -11.45
N LEU A 137 -9.51 -8.25 -11.31
CA LEU A 137 -10.69 -8.29 -10.46
C LEU A 137 -11.72 -9.34 -10.92
N ASN A 138 -11.64 -9.81 -12.16
CA ASN A 138 -12.49 -10.89 -12.65
C ASN A 138 -11.98 -12.27 -12.20
N GLN A 139 -10.71 -12.37 -11.79
CA GLN A 139 -9.99 -13.61 -11.47
C GLN A 139 -9.23 -13.49 -10.13
N LEU A 140 -9.98 -13.32 -9.03
CA LEU A 140 -9.43 -13.26 -7.67
C LEU A 140 -9.12 -14.65 -7.10
N GLU A 141 -8.11 -15.31 -7.67
CA GLU A 141 -7.63 -16.62 -7.23
C GLU A 141 -6.66 -16.52 -6.03
N LYS A 142 -6.20 -17.66 -5.50
CA LYS A 142 -5.25 -17.73 -4.38
C LYS A 142 -4.00 -16.86 -4.61
N ASN A 143 -3.47 -16.85 -5.84
CA ASN A 143 -2.30 -16.04 -6.17
C ASN A 143 -2.57 -14.54 -6.01
N ALA A 144 -3.77 -14.05 -6.32
CA ALA A 144 -4.14 -12.66 -6.12
C ALA A 144 -4.16 -12.28 -4.63
N GLN A 145 -4.63 -13.19 -3.76
CA GLN A 145 -4.62 -13.00 -2.31
C GLN A 145 -3.18 -12.94 -1.77
N GLU A 146 -2.32 -13.85 -2.23
CA GLU A 146 -0.90 -13.89 -1.86
C GLU A 146 -0.17 -12.60 -2.30
N SER A 147 -0.34 -12.21 -3.56
CA SER A 147 0.24 -10.97 -4.12
C SER A 147 -0.24 -9.72 -3.38
N ALA A 148 -1.53 -9.61 -3.09
CA ALA A 148 -2.06 -8.46 -2.37
C ALA A 148 -1.49 -8.33 -0.95
N ALA A 149 -1.34 -9.45 -0.24
CA ALA A 149 -0.73 -9.46 1.09
C ALA A 149 0.76 -9.13 1.06
N VAL A 150 1.50 -9.72 0.11
CA VAL A 150 2.93 -9.41 -0.08
C VAL A 150 3.12 -7.94 -0.43
N ALA A 151 2.27 -7.37 -1.28
CA ALA A 151 2.37 -5.95 -1.63
C ALA A 151 2.17 -5.02 -0.43
N LEU A 152 1.22 -5.31 0.46
CA LEU A 152 1.00 -4.51 1.66
C LEU A 152 2.19 -4.62 2.64
N LEU A 153 2.77 -5.82 2.77
CA LEU A 153 3.98 -6.06 3.58
C LEU A 153 5.21 -5.39 2.99
N ALA A 154 5.39 -5.43 1.67
CA ALA A 154 6.49 -4.77 0.98
C ALA A 154 6.42 -3.25 1.11
N TYR A 155 5.20 -2.69 1.04
CA TYR A 155 4.98 -1.26 1.32
C TYR A 155 5.41 -0.89 2.74
N GLU A 156 5.07 -1.71 3.73
CA GLU A 156 5.50 -1.50 5.10
C GLU A 156 7.02 -1.58 5.24
N ALA A 157 7.63 -2.65 4.73
CA ALA A 157 9.06 -2.87 4.84
C ALA A 157 9.90 -1.79 4.13
N CYS A 158 9.41 -1.31 2.98
CA CYS A 158 10.02 -0.23 2.21
C CYS A 158 9.90 1.10 2.96
N PHE A 159 8.68 1.54 3.28
CA PHE A 159 8.47 2.87 3.84
C PHE A 159 8.89 3.00 5.29
N ARG A 160 8.93 1.93 6.10
CA ARG A 160 9.38 2.06 7.50
C ARG A 160 10.80 2.62 7.60
N ARG A 161 11.65 2.36 6.60
CA ARG A 161 13.06 2.78 6.59
C ARG A 161 13.27 4.20 6.05
N LEU A 162 12.20 4.89 5.66
CA LEU A 162 12.27 6.18 5.00
C LEU A 162 11.77 7.31 5.90
N GLY A 163 12.56 8.39 5.97
CA GLY A 163 12.22 9.56 6.77
C GLY A 163 11.89 9.19 8.22
N ASP A 164 10.87 9.84 8.77
CA ASP A 164 10.46 9.63 10.17
C ASP A 164 9.41 8.51 10.34
N MET A 165 9.44 7.48 9.49
CA MET A 165 8.49 6.35 9.53
C MET A 165 8.85 5.27 10.56
N GLU A 166 10.08 5.29 11.09
CA GLU A 166 10.52 4.50 12.23
C GLU A 166 11.12 5.44 13.28
N THR A 167 10.55 5.43 14.48
CA THR A 167 11.10 6.20 15.59
C THR A 167 12.41 5.56 16.02
N ASN A 168 13.54 6.21 15.76
CA ASN A 168 14.83 5.78 16.30
C ASN A 168 14.80 5.90 17.83
N GLU A 169 14.60 4.78 18.55
CA GLU A 169 14.65 4.73 20.02
C GLU A 169 16.06 4.94 20.63
N ASN A 170 17.04 5.39 19.84
CA ASN A 170 18.39 5.68 20.34
C ASN A 170 18.85 7.09 19.94
N GLN A 171 18.52 8.08 20.78
CA GLN A 171 19.34 9.27 21.02
C GLN A 171 19.48 9.51 22.52
#